data_AF-A0A328W8M5-F1
#
_entry.id   AF-A0A328W8M5-F1
#
_cell.length_a   1.000
_cell.length_b   1.000
_cell.length_c   1.000
_cell.angle_alpha   90.00
_cell.angle_beta   90.00
_cell.angle_gamma   90.00
#
_symmetry.space_group_name_H-M   'P 1'
#
loop_
_entity.id
_entity.type
_entity.pdbx_description
1 polymer ?
#
loop_
_entity_poly.entity_id
_entity_poly.type
_entity_poly.pdbx_seq_one_letter_code
_entity_poly.pdbx_strand_id
1 'polypeptide(L)'
;MKSTVTRDADLNMNTSSQHEEAGGFYQDMIVLHASCSQEYMNLSLHFFDKNMHHVSLLLCNRALESMLTALYIKRERRQPISNMLLEEILRMFPKDSEMNVEPLIFIQSLSFLSQENSLISKMQPTHLMNLIKKADEFLLQISSQLELPYET
;
A
#
# COMPACT_ATOMS: atom_id res chain seq x y z
N MET A 1 34.79 48.86 -32.69
CA MET A 1 33.64 48.01 -33.09
C MET A 1 34.18 46.60 -33.22
N LYS A 2 33.72 45.55 -32.53
CA LYS A 2 32.62 45.36 -31.55
C LYS A 2 33.19 44.51 -30.36
N SER A 3 32.64 44.35 -29.14
CA SER A 3 31.27 44.45 -28.58
C SER A 3 30.40 43.23 -28.97
N THR A 4 29.73 42.46 -28.11
CA THR A 4 29.52 42.42 -26.64
C THR A 4 29.14 40.96 -26.31
N VAL A 5 29.86 40.25 -25.42
CA VAL A 5 29.39 39.71 -24.11
C VAL A 5 28.04 38.95 -24.08
N THR A 6 28.13 37.67 -23.66
CA THR A 6 27.15 36.75 -23.02
C THR A 6 25.76 36.48 -23.60
N ARG A 7 25.42 35.18 -23.69
CA ARG A 7 24.09 34.66 -23.28
C ARG A 7 24.10 33.15 -22.96
N ASP A 8 24.81 32.77 -21.89
CA ASP A 8 24.66 31.45 -21.23
C ASP A 8 23.86 31.63 -19.94
N ALA A 9 22.54 31.77 -20.09
CA ALA A 9 21.54 31.68 -19.05
C ALA A 9 20.18 31.42 -19.74
N ASP A 10 19.35 30.56 -19.14
CA ASP A 10 17.97 30.17 -19.51
C ASP A 10 17.73 28.67 -19.84
N LEU A 11 18.38 27.75 -19.10
CA LEU A 11 18.06 26.31 -19.12
C LEU A 11 17.75 25.68 -17.75
N ASN A 12 17.81 26.43 -16.65
CA ASN A 12 17.78 25.86 -15.29
C ASN A 12 16.57 26.29 -14.43
N MET A 13 15.47 26.75 -15.04
CA MET A 13 14.25 27.16 -14.30
C MET A 13 13.03 26.24 -14.44
N ASN A 14 13.00 25.33 -15.42
CA ASN A 14 11.85 24.42 -15.64
C ASN A 14 11.95 23.07 -14.90
N THR A 15 13.09 22.76 -14.27
CA THR A 15 13.30 21.49 -13.57
C THR A 15 12.77 21.50 -12.13
N SER A 16 12.77 22.65 -11.44
CA SER A 16 12.31 22.74 -10.04
C SER A 16 10.80 22.54 -9.93
N SER A 17 10.01 23.24 -10.76
CA SER A 17 8.54 23.14 -10.74
C SER A 17 8.05 21.73 -11.08
N GLN A 18 8.63 21.08 -12.09
CA GLN A 18 8.27 19.71 -12.46
C GLN A 18 8.58 18.68 -11.36
N HIS A 19 9.65 18.88 -10.59
CA HIS A 19 9.96 18.03 -9.45
C HIS A 19 9.05 18.27 -8.23
N GLU A 20 8.63 19.52 -8.00
CA GLU A 20 7.66 19.88 -6.94
C GLU A 20 6.25 19.39 -7.27
N GLU A 21 5.77 19.58 -8.51
CA GLU A 21 4.48 19.08 -9.00
C GLU A 21 4.40 17.55 -8.95
N ALA A 22 5.45 16.85 -9.40
CA ALA A 22 5.53 15.39 -9.30
C ALA A 22 5.58 14.92 -7.84
N GLY A 23 6.29 15.65 -6.96
CA GLY A 23 6.35 15.36 -5.52
C GLY A 23 4.98 15.44 -4.85
N GLY A 24 4.22 16.50 -5.13
CA GLY A 24 2.84 16.67 -4.65
C GLY A 24 1.92 15.56 -5.16
N PHE A 25 1.97 15.26 -6.46
CA PHE A 25 1.16 14.19 -7.07
C PHE A 25 1.39 12.82 -6.43
N TYR A 26 2.64 12.43 -6.14
CA TYR A 26 2.92 11.17 -5.44
C TYR A 26 2.41 11.19 -3.99
N GLN A 27 2.51 12.32 -3.29
CA GLN A 27 2.01 12.45 -1.92
C GLN A 27 0.48 12.32 -1.85
N ASP A 28 -0.25 12.97 -2.76
CA ASP A 28 -1.72 12.89 -2.83
C ASP A 28 -2.19 11.44 -3.08
N MET A 29 -1.48 10.70 -3.94
CA MET A 29 -1.79 9.28 -4.19
C MET A 29 -1.47 8.38 -2.99
N ILE A 30 -0.36 8.64 -2.28
CA ILE A 30 0.00 7.92 -1.04
C ILE A 30 -1.12 8.10 0.00
N VAL A 31 -1.59 9.34 0.20
CA VAL A 31 -2.70 9.65 1.12
C VAL A 31 -4.00 8.99 0.66
N LEU A 32 -4.36 9.08 -0.63
CA LEU A 32 -5.55 8.43 -1.18
C LEU A 32 -5.55 6.91 -0.94
N HIS A 33 -4.42 6.24 -1.21
CA HIS A 33 -4.30 4.80 -1.02
C HIS A 33 -4.35 4.38 0.46
N ALA A 34 -3.78 5.18 1.37
CA ALA A 34 -3.92 4.97 2.80
C ALA A 34 -5.37 5.16 3.29
N SER A 35 -6.07 6.21 2.82
CA SER A 35 -7.50 6.43 3.13
C SER A 35 -8.39 5.30 2.63
N CYS A 36 -8.18 4.84 1.39
CA CYS A 36 -8.87 3.67 0.84
C CYS A 36 -8.58 2.41 1.67
N SER A 37 -7.36 2.23 2.18
CA SER A 37 -7.02 1.10 3.04
C SER A 37 -7.82 1.11 4.34
N GLN A 38 -7.89 2.25 5.02
CA GLN A 38 -8.66 2.41 6.26
C GLN A 38 -10.15 2.10 6.02
N GLU A 39 -10.74 2.63 4.94
CA GLU A 39 -12.15 2.40 4.62
C GLU A 39 -12.43 0.92 4.29
N TYR A 40 -11.56 0.26 3.52
CA TYR A 40 -11.69 -1.18 3.29
C TYR A 40 -11.57 -2.02 4.57
N MET A 41 -10.73 -1.60 5.53
CA MET A 41 -10.60 -2.27 6.81
C MET A 41 -11.85 -2.06 7.70
N ASN A 42 -12.38 -0.85 7.74
CA ASN A 42 -13.64 -0.53 8.43
C ASN A 42 -14.81 -1.35 7.87
N LEU A 43 -14.92 -1.44 6.53
CA LEU A 43 -15.93 -2.26 5.86
C LEU A 43 -15.69 -3.77 6.07
N SER A 44 -14.44 -4.23 6.12
CA SER A 44 -14.10 -5.62 6.45
C SER A 44 -14.68 -6.04 7.81
N LEU A 45 -14.50 -5.20 8.84
CA LEU A 45 -15.08 -5.41 10.17
C LEU A 45 -16.61 -5.34 10.13
N HIS A 46 -17.18 -4.35 9.44
CA HIS A 46 -18.65 -4.25 9.28
C HIS A 46 -19.26 -5.53 8.69
N PHE A 47 -18.68 -6.07 7.62
CA PHE A 47 -19.17 -7.29 6.98
C PHE A 47 -18.86 -8.56 7.78
N PHE A 48 -17.82 -8.56 8.63
CA PHE A 48 -17.60 -9.63 9.61
C PHE A 48 -18.79 -9.74 10.56
N ASP A 49 -19.24 -8.64 11.15
CA ASP A 49 -20.37 -8.59 12.08
C ASP A 49 -21.72 -8.97 11.44
N LYS A 50 -21.83 -8.87 10.10
CA LYS A 50 -22.98 -9.36 9.33
C LYS A 50 -22.88 -10.86 8.98
N ASN A 51 -21.86 -11.57 9.46
CA ASN A 51 -21.51 -12.95 9.06
C ASN A 51 -21.21 -13.10 7.56
N MET A 52 -20.89 -12.00 6.85
CA MET A 52 -20.54 -11.98 5.43
C MET A 52 -19.03 -12.23 5.26
N HIS A 53 -18.55 -13.34 5.83
CA HIS A 53 -17.14 -13.71 5.99
C HIS A 53 -16.29 -13.58 4.71
N HIS A 54 -16.85 -13.98 3.55
CA HIS A 54 -16.17 -13.84 2.26
C HIS A 54 -15.94 -12.37 1.88
N VAL A 55 -16.96 -11.53 2.03
CA VAL A 55 -16.87 -10.10 1.71
C VAL A 55 -15.93 -9.39 2.69
N SER A 56 -15.99 -9.75 3.96
CA SER A 56 -15.04 -9.30 4.99
C SER A 56 -13.59 -9.58 4.58
N LEU A 57 -13.24 -10.84 4.26
CA LEU A 57 -11.86 -11.19 3.90
C LEU A 57 -11.41 -10.57 2.57
N LEU A 58 -12.31 -10.44 1.60
CA LEU A 58 -12.03 -9.76 0.34
C LEU A 58 -11.65 -8.29 0.57
N LEU A 59 -12.39 -7.57 1.42
CA LEU A 59 -12.11 -6.18 1.78
C LEU A 59 -10.84 -6.05 2.63
N CYS A 60 -10.60 -6.99 3.56
CA CYS A 60 -9.35 -7.08 4.31
C CYS A 60 -8.12 -7.19 3.38
N ASN A 61 -8.21 -8.02 2.32
CA ASN A 61 -7.16 -8.09 1.30
C ASN A 61 -7.05 -6.80 0.47
N ARG A 62 -8.16 -6.15 0.10
CA ARG A 62 -8.14 -4.83 -0.59
C ARG A 62 -7.50 -3.72 0.26
N ALA A 63 -7.66 -3.75 1.57
CA ALA A 63 -6.99 -2.83 2.48
C ALA A 63 -5.47 -2.96 2.35
N LEU A 64 -4.94 -4.18 2.49
CA LEU A 64 -3.51 -4.47 2.33
C LEU A 64 -2.98 -4.12 0.93
N GLU A 65 -3.68 -4.48 -0.15
CA GLU A 65 -3.29 -4.12 -1.52
C GLU A 65 -3.17 -2.60 -1.69
N SER A 66 -4.11 -1.83 -1.13
CA SER A 66 -4.07 -0.36 -1.20
C SER A 66 -2.90 0.22 -0.40
N MET A 67 -2.67 -0.24 0.83
CA MET A 67 -1.58 0.25 1.67
C MET A 67 -0.19 -0.13 1.13
N LEU A 68 -0.05 -1.34 0.56
CA LEU A 68 1.15 -1.76 -0.17
C LEU A 68 1.38 -0.87 -1.41
N THR A 69 0.31 -0.42 -2.08
CA THR A 69 0.42 0.49 -3.23
C THR A 69 0.94 1.86 -2.81
N ALA A 70 0.49 2.39 -1.66
CA ALA A 70 1.06 3.61 -1.08
C ALA A 70 2.56 3.44 -0.77
N LEU A 71 2.97 2.32 -0.16
CA LEU A 71 4.37 2.03 0.15
C LEU A 71 5.24 1.93 -1.11
N TYR A 72 4.70 1.31 -2.17
CA TYR A 72 5.35 1.22 -3.47
C TYR A 72 5.57 2.60 -4.09
N ILE A 73 4.54 3.45 -4.10
CA ILE A 73 4.64 4.83 -4.62
C ILE A 73 5.69 5.63 -3.84
N LYS A 74 5.74 5.51 -2.50
CA LYS A 74 6.76 6.19 -1.66
C LYS A 74 8.19 5.75 -2.00
N ARG A 75 8.40 4.47 -2.29
CA ARG A 75 9.75 3.90 -2.57
C ARG A 75 10.18 4.07 -4.04
N GLU A 76 9.32 3.71 -4.98
CA GLU A 76 9.63 3.64 -6.42
C GLU A 76 9.33 4.93 -7.17
N ARG A 77 8.62 5.89 -6.55
CA ARG A 77 8.17 7.16 -7.17
C ARG A 77 7.46 6.96 -8.50
N ARG A 78 6.59 5.95 -8.56
CA ARG A 78 5.71 5.62 -9.69
C ARG A 78 4.54 4.77 -9.20
N GLN A 79 3.43 4.77 -9.94
CA GLN A 79 2.35 3.80 -9.73
C GLN A 79 2.79 2.39 -10.20
N PRO A 80 2.27 1.31 -9.60
CA PRO A 80 2.40 -0.02 -10.16
C PRO A 80 1.58 -0.14 -11.47
N ILE A 81 2.12 -0.86 -12.45
CA ILE A 81 1.53 -1.00 -13.80
C ILE A 81 0.48 -2.14 -13.84
N SER A 82 0.56 -3.05 -12.87
CA SER A 82 -0.30 -4.22 -12.69
C SER A 82 -0.47 -4.48 -11.18
N ASN A 83 -1.16 -5.57 -10.81
CA ASN A 83 -1.01 -6.12 -9.47
C ASN A 83 0.48 -6.29 -9.14
N MET A 84 0.90 -5.87 -7.94
CA MET A 84 2.30 -5.97 -7.51
C MET A 84 2.76 -7.43 -7.47
N LEU A 85 3.95 -7.67 -8.01
CA LEU A 85 4.59 -8.97 -7.95
C LEU A 85 5.21 -9.21 -6.57
N LEU A 86 5.46 -10.48 -6.26
CA LEU A 86 6.03 -10.87 -4.96
C LEU A 86 7.42 -10.26 -4.73
N GLU A 87 8.21 -10.21 -5.81
CA GLU A 87 9.55 -9.64 -5.84
C GLU A 87 9.55 -8.13 -5.65
N GLU A 88 8.46 -7.44 -5.99
CA GLU A 88 8.27 -6.02 -5.71
C GLU A 88 7.95 -5.82 -4.22
N ILE A 89 7.02 -6.61 -3.68
CA ILE A 89 6.67 -6.59 -2.25
C ILE A 89 7.90 -6.90 -1.38
N LEU A 90 8.72 -7.89 -1.75
CA LEU A 90 9.99 -8.19 -1.07
C LEU A 90 10.97 -7.01 -1.01
N ARG A 91 11.05 -6.20 -2.08
CA ARG A 91 11.91 -5.00 -2.13
C ARG A 91 11.37 -3.85 -1.25
N MET A 92 10.11 -3.92 -0.87
CA MET A 92 9.49 -2.97 0.06
C MET A 92 9.78 -3.26 1.54
N PHE A 93 10.52 -4.31 1.89
CA PHE A 93 10.97 -4.58 3.26
C PHE A 93 12.50 -4.43 3.41
N PRO A 94 13.02 -4.02 4.58
CA PRO A 94 14.46 -3.84 4.77
C PRO A 94 15.21 -5.17 4.72
N LYS A 95 16.22 -5.28 3.85
CA LYS A 95 17.04 -6.49 3.68
C LYS A 95 17.70 -6.99 4.97
N ASP A 96 18.04 -6.06 5.86
CA ASP A 96 18.74 -6.35 7.13
C ASP A 96 17.78 -6.62 8.30
N SER A 97 16.47 -6.63 8.07
CA SER A 97 15.52 -7.18 9.03
C SER A 97 15.41 -8.69 8.86
N GLU A 98 15.45 -9.44 9.97
CA GLU A 98 15.22 -10.90 10.00
C GLU A 98 13.76 -11.29 9.66
N MET A 99 12.97 -10.35 9.15
CA MET A 99 11.51 -10.35 9.08
C MET A 99 10.96 -10.44 7.65
N ASN A 100 11.78 -10.82 6.66
CA ASN A 100 11.43 -10.68 5.24
C ASN A 100 10.55 -11.78 4.61
N VAL A 101 10.23 -12.87 5.34
CA VAL A 101 9.49 -14.02 4.77
C VAL A 101 8.09 -14.18 5.37
N GLU A 102 7.90 -13.99 6.68
CA GLU A 102 6.59 -14.17 7.32
C GLU A 102 5.51 -13.17 6.82
N PRO A 103 5.77 -11.85 6.72
CA PRO A 103 4.80 -10.89 6.17
C PRO A 103 4.42 -11.23 4.73
N LEU A 104 5.41 -11.70 3.96
CA LEU A 104 5.25 -12.08 2.56
C LEU A 104 4.33 -13.29 2.40
N ILE A 105 4.60 -14.36 3.16
CA ILE A 105 3.77 -15.57 3.20
C ILE A 105 2.35 -15.21 3.64
N PHE A 106 2.20 -14.33 4.64
CA PHE A 106 0.88 -13.88 5.10
C PHE A 106 0.11 -13.16 3.98
N ILE A 107 0.72 -12.16 3.34
CA ILE A 107 0.10 -11.39 2.24
C ILE A 107 -0.33 -12.31 1.10
N GLN A 108 0.53 -13.25 0.67
CA GLN A 108 0.17 -14.22 -0.37
C GLN A 108 -0.96 -15.16 0.06
N SER A 109 -0.89 -15.68 1.28
CA SER A 109 -1.88 -16.62 1.81
C SER A 109 -3.25 -15.97 1.96
N LEU A 110 -3.28 -14.70 2.40
CA LEU A 110 -4.50 -13.90 2.50
C LEU A 110 -5.08 -13.57 1.12
N SER A 111 -4.23 -13.15 0.18
CA SER A 111 -4.64 -12.86 -1.20
C SER A 111 -5.25 -14.07 -1.89
N PHE A 112 -4.59 -15.23 -1.81
CA PHE A 112 -5.14 -16.51 -2.28
C PHE A 112 -6.47 -16.84 -1.59
N LEU A 113 -6.49 -16.85 -0.25
CA LEU A 113 -7.67 -17.22 0.51
C LEU A 113 -8.86 -16.29 0.23
N SER A 114 -8.62 -15.00 -0.03
CA SER A 114 -9.67 -14.01 -0.35
C SER A 114 -10.47 -14.32 -1.62
N GLN A 115 -9.92 -15.14 -2.53
CA GLN A 115 -10.61 -15.63 -3.73
C GLN A 115 -11.34 -16.95 -3.49
N GLU A 116 -10.99 -17.68 -2.42
CA GLU A 116 -11.45 -19.04 -2.14
C GLU A 116 -12.67 -19.07 -1.20
N ASN A 117 -13.82 -18.61 -1.70
CA ASN A 117 -15.10 -18.66 -0.97
C ASN A 117 -15.43 -20.07 -0.43
N SER A 118 -15.02 -21.13 -1.13
CA SER A 118 -15.22 -22.53 -0.74
C SER A 118 -14.44 -22.95 0.52
N LEU A 119 -13.37 -22.21 0.86
CA LEU A 119 -12.55 -22.38 2.06
C LEU A 119 -13.03 -21.43 3.17
N ILE A 120 -13.28 -20.16 2.83
CA ILE A 120 -13.76 -19.15 3.79
C ILE A 120 -15.10 -19.58 4.44
N SER A 121 -16.02 -20.13 3.65
CA SER A 121 -17.31 -20.65 4.15
C SER A 121 -17.20 -21.80 5.17
N LYS A 122 -16.04 -22.45 5.27
CA LYS A 122 -15.75 -23.52 6.25
C LYS A 122 -14.89 -23.03 7.42
N MET A 123 -14.39 -21.79 7.36
CA MET A 123 -13.53 -21.21 8.37
C MET A 123 -14.33 -20.83 9.62
N GLN A 124 -13.78 -21.10 10.80
CA GLN A 124 -14.36 -20.62 12.06
C GLN A 124 -14.22 -19.10 12.13
N PRO A 125 -15.24 -18.34 12.58
CA PRO A 125 -15.19 -16.89 12.66
C PRO A 125 -14.00 -16.37 13.48
N THR A 126 -13.58 -17.11 14.51
CA THR A 126 -12.38 -16.80 15.32
C THR A 126 -11.09 -16.83 14.49
N HIS A 127 -10.91 -17.79 13.59
CA HIS A 127 -9.74 -17.86 12.72
C HIS A 127 -9.75 -16.71 11.69
N LEU A 128 -10.93 -16.38 11.16
CA LEU A 128 -11.10 -15.24 10.26
C LEU A 128 -10.78 -13.91 10.95
N MET A 129 -11.28 -13.70 12.17
CA MET A 129 -10.95 -12.53 12.99
C MET A 129 -9.45 -12.43 13.30
N ASN A 130 -8.76 -13.57 13.51
CA ASN A 130 -7.31 -13.57 13.69
C ASN A 130 -6.56 -13.15 12.41
N LEU A 131 -7.03 -13.55 11.21
CA LEU A 131 -6.47 -13.07 9.95
C LEU A 131 -6.70 -11.56 9.76
N ILE A 132 -7.90 -11.07 10.08
CA ILE A 132 -8.25 -9.65 10.01
C ILE A 132 -7.35 -8.82 10.94
N LYS A 133 -7.19 -9.24 12.20
CA LYS A 133 -6.26 -8.60 13.15
C LYS A 133 -4.81 -8.63 12.67
N LYS A 134 -4.37 -9.75 12.07
CA LYS A 134 -3.00 -9.85 11.56
C LYS A 134 -2.76 -8.93 10.35
N ALA A 135 -3.76 -8.74 9.51
CA ALA A 135 -3.72 -7.74 8.44
C ALA A 135 -3.63 -6.32 9.03
N ASP A 136 -4.41 -6.01 10.06
CA ASP A 136 -4.40 -4.71 10.73
C ASP A 136 -3.04 -4.37 11.35
N GLU A 137 -2.40 -5.34 12.02
CA GLU A 137 -1.00 -5.21 12.50
C GLU A 137 -0.04 -4.81 11.36
N PHE A 138 -0.21 -5.38 10.17
CA PHE A 138 0.61 -5.03 9.00
C PHE A 138 0.26 -3.67 8.41
N LEU A 139 -1.02 -3.27 8.42
CA LEU A 139 -1.44 -1.94 7.98
C LEU A 139 -0.85 -0.84 8.88
N LEU A 140 -0.86 -1.05 10.20
CA LEU A 140 -0.20 -0.17 11.16
C LEU A 140 1.33 -0.09 10.92
N GLN A 141 1.98 -1.23 10.69
CA GLN A 141 3.42 -1.28 10.37
C GLN A 141 3.75 -0.52 9.07
N ILE A 142 2.96 -0.70 8.00
CA ILE A 142 3.18 0.02 6.75
C ILE A 142 2.89 1.52 6.93
N SER A 143 1.83 1.89 7.66
CA SER A 143 1.52 3.30 7.92
C SER A 143 2.64 4.03 8.67
N SER A 144 3.29 3.35 9.63
CA SER A 144 4.49 3.89 10.30
C SER A 144 5.68 4.13 9.35
N GLN A 145 5.85 3.30 8.31
CA GLN A 145 6.84 3.53 7.24
C GLN A 145 6.40 4.66 6.28
N LEU A 146 5.10 4.90 6.15
CA LEU A 146 4.54 5.99 5.35
C LEU A 146 4.59 7.34 6.07
N GLU A 147 4.70 7.34 7.40
CA GLU A 147 4.59 8.51 8.29
C GLU A 147 3.17 9.11 8.28
N LEU A 148 2.16 8.24 8.20
CA LEU A 148 0.74 8.61 8.19
C LEU A 148 0.04 8.18 9.50
N PRO A 149 -1.06 8.86 9.88
CA PRO A 149 -1.97 8.32 10.90
C PRO A 149 -2.70 7.07 10.36
N TYR A 150 -3.01 6.13 11.25
CA TYR A 150 -3.82 4.95 10.98
C TYR A 150 -4.61 4.59 12.25
N GLU A 151 -5.86 4.18 12.10
CA GLU A 151 -6.79 3.88 13.20
C GLU A 151 -7.10 2.39 13.23
N THR A 152 -7.03 1.79 14.43
CA THR A 152 -7.25 0.35 14.71
C THR A 152 -8.53 0.13 15.52
#